data_AF-A0A9P8GV00-F1
#
_entry.id   AF-A0A9P8GV00-F1
#
_cell.length_a   1.000
_cell.length_b   1.000
_cell.length_c   1.000
_cell.angle_alpha   90.00
_cell.angle_beta   90.00
_cell.angle_gamma   90.00
#
_symmetry.space_group_name_H-M   'P 1'
#
loop_
_entity.id
_entity.type
_entity.pdbx_description
1 polymer ?
#
loop_
_entity_poly.entity_id
_entity_poly.type
_entity_poly.pdbx_seq_one_letter_code
_entity_poly.pdbx_strand_id
1 'polypeptide(L)'
;MALQALRDELVYYYGYTQGRAFSVGDLFSRTSAKLLSQVSSLMTIPLPLLSFLAVPFFGSSSTTVSLAFFLLTWVTLVSTHDPLYLELIGTLIIKIIFFVLPSLAVLGFDSLIPSLSASIKSRGAAQLPTQLSSRKLRNVIFVSVFNVAFSVLVQGLCDFVLTEVLNIRSAIRVSKIPPAPWPTMVKEVLYGLVCRGFLHYFIHRNVLHASPRDSVLSRWHADWAHSLKHPFSLASAYDHPVCHLLTDWAPLYLTTLFFRFHVLSWYILTAIVSLEQFFIYSGYSVLPSQILLAGMAKRTDSHYATGGKGNYGRWGVLDWIFGTSCPGDADVVDDFQEEVGRRDIKQHASNMIGRAGETLRKDYDSGRRSSSQGRRRSKRQAA
;
A
#
# COMPACT_ATOMS: atom_id res chain seq x y z
N MET A 1 -50.82 -13.39 42.23
CA MET A 1 -50.29 -12.53 41.15
C MET A 1 -48.81 -12.21 41.30
N ALA A 2 -48.32 -11.76 42.47
CA ALA A 2 -46.88 -11.44 42.66
C ALA A 2 -45.93 -12.65 42.53
N LEU A 3 -46.31 -13.83 43.01
CA LEU A 3 -45.46 -15.03 42.94
C LEU A 3 -45.29 -15.57 41.51
N GLN A 4 -46.28 -15.32 40.65
CA GLN A 4 -46.29 -15.75 39.26
C GLN A 4 -45.40 -14.84 38.40
N ALA A 5 -45.48 -13.52 38.64
CA ALA A 5 -44.58 -12.55 38.03
C ALA A 5 -43.11 -12.80 38.39
N LEU A 6 -42.81 -13.18 39.63
CA LEU A 6 -41.45 -13.47 40.08
C LEU A 6 -40.91 -14.79 39.50
N ARG A 7 -41.77 -15.80 39.32
CA ARG A 7 -41.43 -17.03 38.60
C ARG A 7 -41.13 -16.74 37.12
N ASP A 8 -41.94 -15.91 36.49
CA ASP A 8 -41.77 -15.58 35.07
C ASP A 8 -40.51 -14.72 34.84
N GLU A 9 -40.16 -13.83 35.77
CA GLU A 9 -38.88 -13.12 35.76
C GLU A 9 -37.69 -14.06 35.95
N LEU A 10 -37.76 -15.01 36.88
CA LEU A 10 -36.67 -15.97 37.09
C LEU A 10 -36.48 -16.89 35.89
N VAL A 11 -37.57 -17.34 35.25
CA VAL A 11 -37.52 -18.12 34.01
C VAL A 11 -36.98 -17.29 32.86
N TYR A 12 -37.35 -16.00 32.78
CA TYR A 12 -36.80 -15.06 31.79
C TYR A 12 -35.29 -14.84 31.99
N TYR A 13 -34.83 -14.58 33.21
CA TYR A 13 -33.41 -14.41 33.51
C TYR A 13 -32.61 -15.70 33.37
N TYR A 14 -33.20 -16.86 33.70
CA TYR A 14 -32.57 -18.17 33.48
C TYR A 14 -32.45 -18.50 31.98
N GLY A 15 -33.48 -18.20 31.18
CA GLY A 15 -33.40 -18.30 29.72
C GLY A 15 -32.43 -17.29 29.09
N TYR A 16 -32.38 -16.07 29.63
CA TYR A 16 -31.47 -15.00 29.21
C TYR A 16 -30.00 -15.34 29.50
N THR A 17 -29.74 -16.00 30.64
CA THR A 17 -28.38 -16.45 31.03
C THR A 17 -27.94 -17.70 30.27
N GLN A 18 -28.85 -18.64 29.97
CA GLN A 18 -28.55 -19.80 29.12
C GLN A 18 -28.30 -19.42 27.65
N GLY A 19 -28.98 -18.41 27.10
CA GLY A 19 -28.69 -17.85 25.78
C GLY A 19 -27.33 -17.16 25.66
N ARG A 20 -26.69 -16.87 26.81
CA ARG A 20 -25.38 -16.21 26.93
C ARG A 20 -24.27 -17.15 27.42
N ALA A 21 -24.54 -18.44 27.61
CA ALA A 21 -23.54 -19.46 27.91
C ALA A 21 -22.70 -19.73 26.64
N PHE A 22 -21.83 -18.78 26.36
CA PHE A 22 -20.93 -18.71 25.23
C PHE A 22 -19.79 -19.71 25.45
N SER A 23 -19.95 -20.92 24.92
CA SER A 23 -18.87 -21.91 24.89
C SER A 23 -17.79 -21.44 23.91
N VAL A 24 -16.60 -21.15 24.42
CA VAL A 24 -15.42 -20.79 23.61
C VAL A 24 -15.14 -21.85 22.53
N GLY A 25 -15.47 -23.13 22.79
CA GLY A 25 -15.34 -24.20 21.80
C GLY A 25 -16.29 -24.06 20.60
N ASP A 26 -17.47 -23.49 20.80
CA ASP A 26 -18.48 -23.29 19.75
C ASP A 26 -18.16 -22.04 18.89
N LEU A 27 -17.39 -21.09 19.44
CA LEU A 27 -16.82 -19.98 18.68
C LEU A 27 -15.78 -20.48 17.68
N PHE A 28 -14.84 -21.35 18.10
CA PHE A 28 -13.77 -21.90 17.27
C PHE A 28 -14.26 -22.89 16.19
N SER A 29 -15.27 -23.71 16.50
CA SER A 29 -15.85 -24.65 15.53
C SER A 29 -16.65 -23.92 14.44
N ARG A 30 -17.43 -22.90 14.82
CA ARG A 30 -18.20 -22.08 13.88
C ARG A 30 -17.31 -21.14 13.07
N THR A 31 -16.20 -20.63 13.63
CA THR A 31 -15.22 -19.84 12.87
C THR A 31 -14.42 -20.69 11.90
N SER A 32 -14.03 -21.92 12.25
CA SER A 32 -13.28 -22.79 11.32
C SER A 32 -14.12 -23.27 10.13
N ALA A 33 -15.39 -23.64 10.36
CA ALA A 33 -16.32 -23.97 9.29
C ALA A 33 -16.66 -22.76 8.40
N LYS A 34 -16.83 -21.57 8.98
CA LYS A 34 -16.99 -20.31 8.22
C LYS A 34 -15.72 -19.96 7.43
N LEU A 35 -14.54 -20.09 8.03
CA LEU A 35 -13.25 -19.87 7.36
C LEU A 35 -13.08 -20.78 6.14
N LEU A 36 -13.42 -22.07 6.26
CA LEU A 36 -13.35 -23.01 5.13
C LEU A 36 -14.32 -22.66 4.00
N SER A 37 -15.56 -22.24 4.31
CA SER A 37 -16.50 -21.73 3.29
C SER A 37 -16.06 -20.38 2.69
N GLN A 38 -15.38 -19.54 3.47
CA GLN A 38 -14.86 -18.24 3.03
C GLN A 38 -13.62 -18.40 2.14
N VAL A 39 -12.80 -19.43 2.36
CA VAL A 39 -11.70 -19.83 1.48
C VAL A 39 -12.19 -20.27 0.10
N SER A 40 -13.40 -20.83 -0.03
CA SER A 40 -13.99 -21.06 -1.35
C SER A 40 -14.51 -19.77 -2.00
N SER A 41 -14.97 -18.79 -1.21
CA SER A 41 -15.38 -17.45 -1.69
C SER A 41 -14.21 -16.54 -2.08
N LEU A 42 -13.00 -16.82 -1.55
CA LEU A 42 -11.75 -16.14 -1.90
C LEU A 42 -11.41 -16.25 -3.41
N MET A 43 -11.99 -17.23 -4.11
CA MET A 43 -11.92 -17.37 -5.57
C MET A 43 -12.87 -16.42 -6.33
N THR A 44 -13.88 -15.84 -5.68
CA THR A 44 -14.93 -14.99 -6.29
C THR A 44 -14.72 -13.49 -6.03
N ILE A 45 -14.00 -13.14 -4.96
CA ILE A 45 -13.62 -11.75 -4.58
C ILE A 45 -12.74 -11.02 -5.64
N PRO A 46 -11.86 -11.66 -6.42
CA PRO A 46 -10.96 -10.94 -7.31
C PRO A 46 -11.68 -10.13 -8.38
N LEU A 47 -12.85 -10.56 -8.86
CA LEU A 47 -13.51 -9.97 -10.04
C LEU A 47 -13.96 -8.50 -9.88
N PRO A 48 -14.71 -8.09 -8.84
CA PRO A 48 -15.05 -6.69 -8.63
C PRO A 48 -13.86 -5.79 -8.30
N LEU A 49 -12.91 -6.30 -7.51
CA LEU A 49 -11.75 -5.55 -7.06
C LEU A 49 -10.74 -5.34 -8.21
N LEU A 50 -10.47 -6.39 -9.00
CA LEU A 50 -9.69 -6.31 -10.23
C LEU A 50 -10.39 -5.43 -11.26
N SER A 51 -11.72 -5.50 -11.41
CA SER A 51 -12.44 -4.63 -12.33
C SER A 51 -12.27 -3.16 -11.94
N PHE A 52 -12.48 -2.79 -10.66
CA PHE A 52 -12.29 -1.42 -10.15
C PHE A 52 -10.85 -0.92 -10.35
N LEU A 53 -9.86 -1.77 -10.08
CA LEU A 53 -8.44 -1.44 -10.25
C LEU A 53 -7.99 -1.47 -11.72
N ALA A 54 -8.68 -2.20 -12.61
CA ALA A 54 -8.37 -2.34 -14.03
C ALA A 54 -9.04 -1.27 -14.91
N VAL A 55 -10.17 -0.66 -14.48
CA VAL A 55 -10.85 0.41 -15.24
C VAL A 55 -9.89 1.53 -15.68
N PRO A 56 -8.98 2.04 -14.83
CA PRO A 56 -8.06 3.10 -15.23
C PRO A 56 -6.96 2.64 -16.20
N PHE A 57 -6.63 1.34 -16.23
CA PHE A 57 -5.49 0.79 -16.97
C PHE A 57 -5.88 0.10 -18.28
N PHE A 58 -7.13 -0.37 -18.42
CA PHE A 58 -7.58 -1.20 -19.56
C PHE A 58 -8.83 -0.68 -20.30
N GLY A 59 -9.30 0.54 -20.00
CA GLY A 59 -10.59 1.03 -20.51
C GLY A 59 -10.64 1.40 -21.99
N SER A 60 -10.98 0.44 -22.86
CA SER A 60 -11.56 0.67 -24.21
C SER A 60 -13.10 0.61 -24.23
N SER A 61 -13.73 0.40 -23.07
CA SER A 61 -15.20 0.37 -22.89
C SER A 61 -15.72 1.71 -22.34
N SER A 62 -16.96 2.07 -22.69
CA SER A 62 -17.61 3.29 -22.19
C SER A 62 -17.65 3.29 -20.65
N THR A 63 -17.03 4.30 -20.02
CA THR A 63 -16.84 4.48 -18.58
C THR A 63 -18.10 4.22 -17.75
N THR A 64 -19.27 4.50 -18.31
CA THR A 64 -20.59 4.28 -17.70
C THR A 64 -20.89 2.80 -17.46
N VAL A 65 -20.54 1.91 -18.39
CA VAL A 65 -20.78 0.46 -18.27
C VAL A 65 -19.89 -0.14 -17.18
N SER A 66 -18.62 0.28 -17.12
CA SER A 66 -17.68 -0.15 -16.08
C SER A 66 -18.12 0.30 -14.69
N LEU A 67 -18.66 1.52 -14.56
CA LEU A 67 -19.19 2.04 -13.30
C LEU A 67 -20.46 1.29 -12.86
N ALA A 68 -21.38 1.01 -13.78
CA ALA A 68 -22.59 0.27 -13.49
C ALA A 68 -22.27 -1.15 -13.01
N PHE A 69 -21.35 -1.85 -13.70
CA PHE A 69 -20.89 -3.18 -13.28
C PHE A 69 -20.26 -3.14 -11.88
N PHE A 70 -19.37 -2.18 -11.63
CA PHE A 70 -18.76 -1.99 -10.31
C PHE A 70 -19.82 -1.79 -9.21
N LEU A 71 -20.79 -0.90 -9.43
CA LEU A 71 -21.85 -0.63 -8.45
C LEU A 71 -22.67 -1.88 -8.14
N LEU A 72 -23.06 -2.62 -9.18
CA LEU A 72 -23.90 -3.80 -9.03
C LEU A 72 -23.15 -4.91 -8.29
N THR A 73 -21.88 -5.13 -8.60
CA THR A 73 -21.05 -6.10 -7.87
C THR A 73 -20.73 -5.63 -6.45
N TRP A 74 -20.48 -4.33 -6.23
CA TRP A 74 -20.23 -3.76 -4.90
C TRP A 74 -21.44 -3.94 -3.97
N VAL A 75 -22.63 -3.57 -4.44
CA VAL A 75 -23.88 -3.72 -3.67
C VAL A 75 -24.14 -5.19 -3.35
N THR A 76 -23.89 -6.09 -4.31
CA THR A 76 -24.02 -7.54 -4.10
C THR A 76 -23.03 -8.02 -3.05
N LEU A 77 -21.75 -7.63 -3.15
CA LEU A 77 -20.69 -8.01 -2.22
C LEU A 77 -21.01 -7.56 -0.79
N VAL A 78 -21.38 -6.29 -0.60
CA VAL A 78 -21.74 -5.73 0.72
C VAL A 78 -23.03 -6.32 1.27
N SER A 79 -23.95 -6.75 0.41
CA SER A 79 -25.21 -7.37 0.87
C SER A 79 -25.06 -8.85 1.24
N THR A 80 -24.03 -9.52 0.73
CA THR A 80 -23.83 -10.98 0.89
C THR A 80 -22.83 -11.32 1.99
N HIS A 81 -22.00 -10.38 2.41
CA HIS A 81 -20.91 -10.61 3.35
C HIS A 81 -21.02 -9.70 4.57
N ASP A 82 -20.50 -10.20 5.69
CA ASP A 82 -20.39 -9.44 6.93
C ASP A 82 -19.40 -8.26 6.77
N PRO A 83 -19.70 -7.08 7.35
CA PRO A 83 -18.78 -5.92 7.30
C PRO A 83 -17.35 -6.22 7.78
N LEU A 84 -17.21 -6.96 8.90
CA LEU A 84 -15.90 -7.34 9.44
C LEU A 84 -15.17 -8.29 8.49
N TYR A 85 -15.92 -9.20 7.84
CA TYR A 85 -15.33 -10.07 6.82
C TYR A 85 -14.75 -9.27 5.65
N LEU A 86 -15.52 -8.30 5.14
CA LEU A 86 -15.07 -7.45 4.03
C LEU A 86 -13.83 -6.68 4.44
N GLU A 87 -13.87 -6.00 5.59
CA GLU A 87 -12.73 -5.26 6.11
C GLU A 87 -11.46 -6.12 6.19
N LEU A 88 -11.50 -7.27 6.89
CA LEU A 88 -10.31 -8.07 7.16
C LEU A 88 -9.79 -8.78 5.93
N ILE A 89 -10.66 -9.48 5.19
CA ILE A 89 -10.24 -10.24 4.00
C ILE A 89 -9.86 -9.30 2.87
N GLY A 90 -10.58 -8.19 2.69
CA GLY A 90 -10.19 -7.17 1.71
C GLY A 90 -8.83 -6.57 2.03
N THR A 91 -8.56 -6.23 3.29
CA THR A 91 -7.24 -5.72 3.72
C THR A 91 -6.14 -6.75 3.47
N LEU A 92 -6.38 -8.01 3.81
CA LEU A 92 -5.40 -9.08 3.61
C LEU A 92 -5.12 -9.30 2.12
N ILE A 93 -6.15 -9.37 1.27
CA ILE A 93 -6.00 -9.52 -0.18
C ILE A 93 -5.18 -8.37 -0.77
N ILE A 94 -5.50 -7.13 -0.40
CA ILE A 94 -4.75 -5.95 -0.85
C ILE A 94 -3.28 -6.06 -0.44
N LYS A 95 -2.98 -6.40 0.81
CA LYS A 95 -1.59 -6.57 1.27
C LYS A 95 -0.89 -7.74 0.57
N ILE A 96 -1.59 -8.82 0.26
CA ILE A 96 -1.03 -9.94 -0.50
C ILE A 96 -0.65 -9.49 -1.92
N ILE A 97 -1.57 -8.85 -2.64
CA ILE A 97 -1.40 -8.45 -4.05
C ILE A 97 -0.36 -7.33 -4.19
N PHE A 98 -0.43 -6.32 -3.33
CA PHE A 98 0.35 -5.08 -3.50
C PHE A 98 1.65 -5.06 -2.68
N PHE A 99 1.85 -6.01 -1.77
CA PHE A 99 3.07 -6.07 -0.96
C PHE A 99 3.71 -7.46 -0.92
N VAL A 100 3.01 -8.49 -0.42
CA VAL A 100 3.64 -9.80 -0.15
C VAL A 100 4.08 -10.48 -1.45
N LEU A 101 3.19 -10.65 -2.41
CA LEU A 101 3.51 -11.27 -3.70
C LEU A 101 4.62 -10.53 -4.46
N PRO A 102 4.54 -9.19 -4.68
CA PRO A 102 5.61 -8.49 -5.39
C PRO A 102 6.94 -8.54 -4.63
N SER A 103 6.92 -8.47 -3.29
CA SER A 103 8.15 -8.58 -2.48
C SER A 103 8.79 -9.96 -2.58
N LEU A 104 7.99 -11.04 -2.56
CA LEU A 104 8.49 -12.41 -2.75
C LEU A 104 8.98 -12.66 -4.17
N ALA A 105 8.30 -12.11 -5.18
CA ALA A 105 8.73 -12.22 -6.57
C ALA A 105 10.09 -11.53 -6.80
N VAL A 106 10.26 -10.32 -6.27
CA VAL A 106 11.54 -9.59 -6.30
C VAL A 106 12.62 -10.32 -5.52
N LEU A 107 12.31 -10.85 -4.33
CA LEU A 107 13.26 -11.67 -3.57
C LEU A 107 13.69 -12.92 -4.35
N GLY A 108 12.75 -13.58 -5.03
CA GLY A 108 13.03 -14.71 -5.91
C GLY A 108 13.95 -14.32 -7.06
N PHE A 109 13.67 -13.21 -7.73
CA PHE A 109 14.53 -12.66 -8.77
C PHE A 109 15.95 -12.36 -8.27
N ASP A 110 16.07 -11.71 -7.12
CA ASP A 110 17.36 -11.39 -6.48
C ASP A 110 18.18 -12.65 -6.14
N SER A 111 17.48 -13.75 -5.81
CA SER A 111 18.10 -15.02 -5.42
C SER A 111 18.46 -15.88 -6.63
N LEU A 112 17.68 -15.84 -7.70
CA LEU A 112 17.87 -16.64 -8.91
C LEU A 112 18.89 -16.03 -9.88
N ILE A 113 18.91 -14.69 -10.00
CA ILE A 113 19.77 -13.97 -10.95
C ILE A 113 20.50 -12.81 -10.24
N PRO A 114 21.40 -13.10 -9.28
CA PRO A 114 22.02 -12.09 -8.42
C PRO A 114 22.90 -11.09 -9.19
N SER A 115 23.54 -11.50 -10.29
CA SER A 115 24.37 -10.62 -11.12
C SER A 115 23.57 -9.52 -11.81
N LEU A 116 22.38 -9.87 -12.33
CA LEU A 116 21.47 -8.90 -12.96
C LEU A 116 20.80 -8.01 -11.91
N SER A 117 20.36 -8.58 -10.79
CA SER A 117 19.79 -7.80 -9.70
C SER A 117 20.80 -6.77 -9.15
N ALA A 118 22.06 -7.18 -8.93
CA ALA A 118 23.09 -6.26 -8.47
C ALA A 118 23.36 -5.09 -9.42
N SER A 119 23.16 -5.22 -10.73
CA SER A 119 23.38 -4.09 -11.65
C SER A 119 22.26 -3.05 -11.61
N ILE A 120 21.05 -3.44 -11.16
CA ILE A 120 19.87 -2.57 -11.07
C ILE A 120 19.55 -2.12 -9.64
N LYS A 121 20.35 -2.52 -8.65
CA LYS A 121 20.20 -2.08 -7.25
C LYS A 121 21.11 -0.90 -6.94
N SER A 122 20.61 0.02 -6.11
CA SER A 122 21.30 1.26 -5.72
C SER A 122 22.65 1.03 -5.03
N ARG A 123 22.79 -0.03 -4.22
CA ARG A 123 24.09 -0.46 -3.63
C ARG A 123 24.63 -1.76 -4.20
N GLY A 124 24.13 -2.16 -5.36
CA GLY A 124 24.48 -3.41 -6.03
C GLY A 124 24.47 -4.64 -5.12
N ALA A 125 25.58 -5.39 -5.12
CA ALA A 125 25.66 -6.68 -4.43
C ALA A 125 25.46 -6.61 -2.90
N ALA A 126 25.64 -5.44 -2.28
CA ALA A 126 25.45 -5.26 -0.84
C ALA A 126 23.97 -5.32 -0.41
N GLN A 127 23.03 -5.04 -1.32
CA GLN A 127 21.58 -5.12 -1.10
C GLN A 127 20.98 -6.47 -1.52
N LEU A 128 21.82 -7.44 -1.88
CA LEU A 128 21.33 -8.76 -2.23
C LEU A 128 21.00 -9.58 -0.97
N PRO A 129 19.90 -10.35 -1.00
CA PRO A 129 19.53 -11.25 0.10
C PRO A 129 20.57 -12.35 0.33
N THR A 130 21.41 -12.65 -0.67
CA THR A 130 22.51 -13.63 -0.59
C THR A 130 23.60 -13.24 0.40
N GLN A 131 23.67 -11.97 0.82
CA GLN A 131 24.57 -11.52 1.89
C GLN A 131 24.11 -12.03 3.28
N LEU A 132 22.85 -12.45 3.41
CA LEU A 132 22.30 -13.00 4.64
C LEU A 132 22.47 -14.52 4.67
N SER A 133 22.70 -15.07 5.85
CA SER A 133 22.64 -16.52 6.04
C SER A 133 21.23 -17.05 5.72
N SER A 134 21.12 -18.27 5.18
CA SER A 134 19.82 -18.86 4.83
C SER A 134 18.85 -18.92 6.01
N ARG A 135 19.37 -19.09 7.24
CA ARG A 135 18.58 -19.03 8.48
C ARG A 135 18.01 -17.63 8.72
N LYS A 136 18.84 -16.59 8.59
CA LYS A 136 18.40 -15.20 8.78
C LYS A 136 17.41 -14.79 7.70
N LEU A 137 17.66 -15.16 6.43
CA LEU A 137 16.73 -14.87 5.34
C LEU A 137 15.35 -15.52 5.55
N ARG A 138 15.31 -16.81 5.91
CA ARG A 138 14.05 -17.50 6.24
C ARG A 138 13.32 -16.83 7.40
N ASN A 139 14.06 -16.39 8.43
CA ASN A 139 13.50 -15.66 9.55
C ASN A 139 12.88 -14.33 9.10
N VAL A 140 13.56 -13.57 8.24
CA VAL A 140 13.03 -12.31 7.69
C VAL A 140 11.74 -12.58 6.91
N ILE A 141 11.72 -13.58 6.04
CA ILE A 141 10.52 -13.95 5.27
C ILE A 141 9.36 -14.31 6.20
N PHE A 142 9.60 -15.22 7.16
CA PHE A 142 8.58 -15.69 8.07
C PHE A 142 8.01 -14.55 8.92
N VAL A 143 8.87 -13.76 9.56
CA VAL A 143 8.46 -12.65 10.43
C VAL A 143 7.73 -11.58 9.62
N SER A 144 8.17 -11.26 8.41
CA SER A 144 7.51 -10.24 7.58
C SER A 144 6.10 -10.67 7.19
N VAL A 145 5.93 -11.91 6.73
CA VAL A 145 4.62 -12.47 6.38
C VAL A 145 3.73 -12.60 7.63
N PHE A 146 4.31 -13.03 8.75
CA PHE A 146 3.62 -13.08 10.04
C PHE A 146 3.14 -11.70 10.46
N ASN A 147 3.98 -10.66 10.42
CA ASN A 147 3.63 -9.30 10.80
C ASN A 147 2.49 -8.73 9.94
N VAL A 148 2.48 -9.02 8.64
CA VAL A 148 1.37 -8.66 7.74
C VAL A 148 0.06 -9.32 8.18
N ALA A 149 0.07 -10.64 8.43
CA ALA A 149 -1.12 -11.37 8.86
C ALA A 149 -1.56 -10.96 10.27
N PHE A 150 -0.61 -10.78 11.18
CA PHE A 150 -0.82 -10.38 12.57
C PHE A 150 -1.43 -8.98 12.66
N SER A 151 -1.00 -8.05 11.79
CA SER A 151 -1.62 -6.71 11.70
C SER A 151 -3.10 -6.76 11.33
N VAL A 152 -3.49 -7.65 10.41
CA VAL A 152 -4.91 -7.85 10.06
C VAL A 152 -5.67 -8.52 11.21
N LEU A 153 -5.06 -9.47 11.92
CA LEU A 153 -5.66 -10.09 13.09
C LEU A 153 -5.91 -9.07 14.22
N VAL A 154 -4.92 -8.22 14.50
CA VAL A 154 -5.03 -7.15 15.50
C VAL A 154 -6.10 -6.14 15.11
N GLN A 155 -6.20 -5.81 13.82
CA GLN A 155 -7.30 -4.99 13.30
C GLN A 155 -8.68 -5.61 13.60
N GLY A 156 -8.86 -6.90 13.37
CA GLY A 156 -10.12 -7.59 13.69
C GLY A 156 -10.41 -7.61 15.19
N LEU A 157 -9.38 -7.82 16.01
CA LEU A 157 -9.51 -7.76 17.47
C LEU A 157 -9.90 -6.35 17.95
N CYS A 158 -9.29 -5.31 17.40
CA CYS A 158 -9.66 -3.92 17.71
C CYS A 158 -11.10 -3.62 17.32
N ASP A 159 -11.54 -4.05 16.14
CA ASP A 159 -12.92 -3.82 15.70
C ASP A 159 -13.93 -4.58 16.57
N PHE A 160 -13.61 -5.83 16.93
CA PHE A 160 -14.40 -6.61 17.89
C PHE A 160 -14.50 -5.91 19.26
N VAL A 161 -13.39 -5.41 19.80
CA VAL A 161 -13.41 -4.68 21.08
C VAL A 161 -14.23 -3.40 20.97
N LEU A 162 -14.08 -2.64 19.88
CA LEU A 162 -14.86 -1.42 19.66
C LEU A 162 -16.35 -1.73 19.61
N THR A 163 -16.76 -2.75 18.84
CA THR A 163 -18.17 -3.05 18.57
C THR A 163 -18.85 -3.84 19.68
N GLU A 164 -18.25 -4.93 20.14
CA GLU A 164 -18.89 -5.88 21.07
C GLU A 164 -18.62 -5.56 22.54
N VAL A 165 -17.47 -4.96 22.87
CA VAL A 165 -17.11 -4.64 24.26
C VAL A 165 -17.46 -3.20 24.60
N LEU A 166 -17.09 -2.25 23.74
CA LEU A 166 -17.25 -0.82 24.00
C LEU A 166 -18.56 -0.24 23.43
N ASN A 167 -19.29 -1.00 22.60
CA ASN A 167 -20.49 -0.54 21.88
C ASN A 167 -20.26 0.75 21.05
N ILE A 168 -19.03 0.92 20.55
CA ILE A 168 -18.61 1.96 19.63
C ILE A 168 -18.75 1.41 18.20
N ARG A 169 -19.05 2.29 17.24
CA ARG A 169 -19.14 1.89 15.83
C ARG A 169 -17.77 1.42 15.32
N SER A 170 -17.77 0.42 14.45
CA SER A 170 -16.57 -0.07 13.75
C SER A 170 -15.71 1.06 13.18
N ALA A 171 -14.39 0.89 13.24
CA ALA A 171 -13.42 1.89 12.81
C ALA A 171 -13.59 2.23 11.32
N ILE A 172 -13.84 1.20 10.51
CA ILE A 172 -13.97 1.31 9.05
C ILE A 172 -15.45 1.22 8.68
N ARG A 173 -15.92 2.20 7.90
CA ARG A 173 -17.30 2.21 7.44
C ARG A 173 -17.43 1.34 6.18
N VAL A 174 -18.19 0.25 6.31
CA VAL A 174 -18.67 -0.55 5.17
C VAL A 174 -20.10 -0.13 4.83
N SER A 175 -20.34 0.36 3.62
CA SER A 175 -21.69 0.72 3.15
C SER A 175 -21.94 0.36 1.70
N LYS A 176 -23.20 0.06 1.38
CA LYS A 176 -23.64 -0.29 0.01
C LYS A 176 -23.53 0.86 -0.97
N ILE A 177 -23.67 2.09 -0.49
CA ILE A 177 -23.48 3.31 -1.29
C ILE A 177 -21.97 3.62 -1.23
N PRO A 178 -21.22 3.44 -2.33
CA PRO A 178 -19.83 3.83 -2.33
C PRO A 178 -19.71 5.36 -2.20
N PRO A 179 -18.66 5.87 -1.54
CA PRO A 179 -18.40 7.29 -1.47
C PRO A 179 -18.19 7.86 -2.87
N ALA A 180 -18.55 9.13 -3.05
CA ALA A 180 -18.25 9.83 -4.29
C ALA A 180 -16.72 9.76 -4.56
N PRO A 181 -16.29 9.26 -5.73
CA PRO A 181 -14.90 8.89 -5.98
C PRO A 181 -13.95 10.09 -5.92
N TRP A 182 -14.44 11.30 -6.23
CA TRP A 182 -13.58 12.48 -6.29
C TRP A 182 -13.48 13.25 -4.97
N PRO A 183 -14.54 13.90 -4.43
CA PRO A 183 -14.36 14.76 -3.26
C PRO A 183 -14.15 14.00 -1.95
N THR A 184 -14.65 12.78 -1.81
CA THR A 184 -14.63 12.07 -0.52
C THR A 184 -13.45 11.10 -0.44
N MET A 185 -13.31 10.20 -1.41
CA MET A 185 -12.24 9.19 -1.36
C MET A 185 -10.85 9.82 -1.43
N VAL A 186 -10.64 10.81 -2.30
CA VAL A 186 -9.35 11.50 -2.41
C VAL A 186 -9.01 12.21 -1.10
N LYS A 187 -9.98 12.88 -0.46
CA LYS A 187 -9.76 13.53 0.85
C LYS A 187 -9.40 12.51 1.93
N GLU A 188 -10.14 11.41 2.03
CA GLU A 188 -9.86 10.33 2.98
C GLU A 188 -8.45 9.76 2.76
N VAL A 189 -8.06 9.47 1.52
CA VAL A 189 -6.71 8.99 1.18
C VAL A 189 -5.64 10.02 1.55
N LEU A 190 -5.84 11.30 1.21
CA LEU A 190 -4.88 12.37 1.55
C LEU A 190 -4.72 12.54 3.06
N TYR A 191 -5.82 12.58 3.82
CA TYR A 191 -5.76 12.60 5.28
C TYR A 191 -5.06 11.37 5.83
N GLY A 192 -5.34 10.20 5.25
CA GLY A 192 -4.64 8.94 5.50
C GLY A 192 -3.13 9.06 5.38
N LEU A 193 -2.66 9.56 4.24
CA LEU A 193 -1.23 9.69 3.94
C LEU A 193 -0.52 10.74 4.81
N VAL A 194 -1.16 11.88 5.05
CA VAL A 194 -0.57 12.95 5.88
C VAL A 194 -0.51 12.53 7.34
N CYS A 195 -1.62 12.05 7.91
CA CYS A 195 -1.67 11.70 9.33
C CYS A 195 -0.82 10.47 9.65
N ARG A 196 -0.82 9.44 8.79
CA ARG A 196 0.08 8.30 8.96
C ARG A 196 1.54 8.74 8.92
N GLY A 197 1.90 9.70 8.05
CA GLY A 197 3.27 10.18 7.89
C GLY A 197 3.75 10.92 9.14
N PHE A 198 2.88 11.77 9.69
CA PHE A 198 3.11 12.47 10.95
C PHE A 198 3.27 11.52 12.13
N LEU A 199 2.28 10.63 12.35
CA LEU A 199 2.32 9.66 13.44
C LEU A 199 3.54 8.73 13.33
N HIS A 200 3.80 8.21 12.13
CA HIS A 200 4.98 7.37 11.87
C HIS A 200 6.27 8.08 12.27
N TYR A 201 6.47 9.33 11.83
CA TYR A 201 7.69 10.08 12.12
C TYR A 201 7.96 10.20 13.62
N PHE A 202 6.96 10.64 14.39
CA PHE A 202 7.15 10.82 15.83
C PHE A 202 7.29 9.49 16.58
N ILE A 203 6.56 8.45 16.19
CA ILE A 203 6.72 7.13 16.81
C ILE A 203 8.11 6.57 16.48
N HIS A 204 8.51 6.61 15.22
CA HIS A 204 9.79 6.06 14.79
C HIS A 204 10.97 6.81 15.42
N ARG A 205 10.95 8.14 15.38
CA ARG A 205 12.01 8.99 15.96
C ARG A 205 12.02 8.95 17.49
N ASN A 206 10.88 9.26 18.13
CA ASN A 206 10.86 9.55 19.56
C ASN A 206 10.61 8.31 20.43
N VAL A 207 10.06 7.23 19.86
CA VAL A 207 9.79 5.98 20.60
C VAL A 207 10.80 4.90 20.25
N LEU A 208 10.99 4.62 18.95
CA LEU A 208 11.89 3.54 18.52
C LEU A 208 13.37 3.95 18.47
N HIS A 209 13.65 5.23 18.23
CA HIS A 209 15.00 5.81 18.34
C HIS A 209 15.15 6.76 19.54
N ALA A 210 14.33 6.56 20.57
CA ALA A 210 14.47 7.28 21.83
C ALA A 210 15.92 7.20 22.34
N SER A 211 16.48 8.35 22.72
CA SER A 211 17.81 8.44 23.32
C SER A 211 17.67 8.84 24.79
N PRO A 212 18.31 8.11 25.73
CA PRO A 212 19.11 6.89 25.52
C PRO A 212 18.24 5.68 25.09
N ARG A 213 18.86 4.66 24.45
CA ARG A 213 18.18 3.44 23.93
C ARG A 213 17.79 2.45 25.03
N ASP A 214 17.16 2.97 26.08
CA ASP A 214 16.85 2.22 27.29
C ASP A 214 15.43 1.65 27.27
N SER A 215 14.61 2.09 26.33
CA SER A 215 13.27 1.54 26.15
C SER A 215 13.34 0.15 25.50
N VAL A 216 12.45 -0.75 25.93
CA VAL A 216 12.31 -2.09 25.36
C VAL A 216 12.03 -2.01 23.85
N LEU A 217 11.20 -1.05 23.43
CA LEU A 217 10.84 -0.82 22.03
C LEU A 217 12.05 -0.38 21.19
N SER A 218 12.91 0.49 21.72
CA SER A 218 14.11 0.92 21.02
C SER A 218 15.12 -0.22 20.85
N ARG A 219 15.31 -1.05 21.89
CA ARG A 219 16.12 -2.26 21.79
C ARG A 219 15.56 -3.25 20.77
N TRP A 220 14.26 -3.54 20.82
CA TRP A 220 13.63 -4.43 19.85
C TRP A 220 13.77 -3.94 18.41
N HIS A 221 13.54 -2.66 18.16
CA HIS A 221 13.71 -2.09 16.83
C HIS A 221 15.17 -2.16 16.35
N ALA A 222 16.14 -1.90 17.24
CA ALA A 222 17.55 -2.02 16.93
C ALA A 222 17.95 -3.48 16.62
N ASP A 223 17.50 -4.44 17.44
CA ASP A 223 17.86 -5.85 17.32
C ASP A 223 17.17 -6.56 16.15
N TRP A 224 16.01 -6.05 15.70
CA TRP A 224 15.23 -6.66 14.63
C TRP A 224 15.42 -5.88 13.33
N ALA A 225 14.83 -4.69 13.20
CA ALA A 225 14.94 -3.91 11.96
C ALA A 225 16.40 -3.57 11.62
N HIS A 226 17.16 -2.99 12.56
CA HIS A 226 18.56 -2.59 12.31
C HIS A 226 19.57 -3.74 12.40
N SER A 227 19.12 -4.97 12.60
CA SER A 227 19.98 -6.13 12.33
C SER A 227 20.25 -6.32 10.83
N LEU A 228 19.48 -5.65 9.98
CA LEU A 228 19.74 -5.52 8.55
C LEU A 228 20.41 -4.17 8.31
N LYS A 229 21.59 -4.18 7.67
CA LYS A 229 22.28 -2.92 7.28
C LYS A 229 21.73 -2.33 5.98
N HIS A 230 21.20 -3.19 5.11
CA HIS A 230 20.66 -2.83 3.81
C HIS A 230 19.28 -3.46 3.64
N PRO A 231 18.23 -2.66 3.41
CA PRO A 231 16.89 -3.20 3.23
C PRO A 231 16.70 -3.82 1.84
N PHE A 232 15.74 -4.75 1.78
CA PHE A 232 15.09 -5.26 0.57
C PHE A 232 13.58 -5.27 0.84
N SER A 233 12.71 -5.45 -0.16
CA SER A 233 11.26 -5.14 -0.03
C SER A 233 10.57 -5.69 1.24
N LEU A 234 10.83 -6.96 1.62
CA LEU A 234 10.25 -7.57 2.82
C LEU A 234 10.72 -6.93 4.13
N ALA A 235 11.91 -6.29 4.14
CA ALA A 235 12.45 -5.63 5.31
C ALA A 235 11.54 -4.51 5.85
N SER A 236 10.65 -3.95 5.02
CA SER A 236 9.64 -2.98 5.44
C SER A 236 8.63 -3.54 6.46
N ALA A 237 8.40 -4.86 6.44
CA ALA A 237 7.56 -5.55 7.42
C ALA A 237 8.38 -6.40 8.41
N TYR A 238 9.72 -6.36 8.32
CA TYR A 238 10.61 -7.08 9.23
C TYR A 238 11.02 -6.20 10.41
N ASP A 239 10.29 -6.36 11.50
CA ASP A 239 10.64 -5.81 12.80
C ASP A 239 10.02 -6.69 13.90
N HIS A 240 10.32 -6.41 15.15
CA HIS A 240 9.57 -6.98 16.26
C HIS A 240 8.08 -6.68 16.06
N PRO A 241 7.16 -7.66 16.24
CA PRO A 241 5.74 -7.48 15.89
C PRO A 241 5.08 -6.25 16.53
N VAL A 242 5.45 -5.93 17.78
CA VAL A 242 4.97 -4.72 18.47
C VAL A 242 5.49 -3.45 17.82
N CYS A 243 6.77 -3.40 17.43
CA CYS A 243 7.34 -2.24 16.76
C CYS A 243 6.70 -2.03 15.39
N HIS A 244 6.52 -3.11 14.61
CA HIS A 244 5.80 -3.07 13.35
C HIS A 244 4.37 -2.54 13.51
N LEU A 245 3.63 -3.01 14.53
CA LEU A 245 2.30 -2.49 14.80
C LEU A 245 2.33 -1.00 15.13
N LEU A 246 3.31 -0.53 15.90
CA LEU A 246 3.41 0.88 16.29
C LEU A 246 3.81 1.80 15.12
N THR A 247 4.67 1.37 14.20
CA THR A 247 5.16 2.23 13.11
C THR A 247 4.40 2.10 11.81
N ASP A 248 3.83 0.94 11.51
CA ASP A 248 3.22 0.67 10.21
C ASP A 248 1.70 0.59 10.31
N TRP A 249 1.20 -0.20 11.27
CA TRP A 249 -0.23 -0.47 11.38
C TRP A 249 -0.98 0.64 12.11
N ALA A 250 -0.54 1.03 13.31
CA ALA A 250 -1.24 1.98 14.17
C ALA A 250 -1.37 3.37 13.54
N PRO A 251 -0.35 3.96 12.89
CA PRO A 251 -0.50 5.26 12.22
C PRO A 251 -1.61 5.26 11.17
N LEU A 252 -1.75 4.15 10.45
CA LEU A 252 -2.74 3.98 9.40
C LEU A 252 -4.14 3.71 9.99
N TYR A 253 -4.23 2.78 10.94
CA TYR A 253 -5.48 2.37 11.55
C TYR A 253 -6.08 3.45 12.47
N LEU A 254 -5.27 4.14 13.28
CA LEU A 254 -5.73 5.24 14.13
C LEU A 254 -6.25 6.43 13.31
N THR A 255 -5.58 6.75 12.21
CA THR A 255 -6.09 7.77 11.27
C THR A 255 -7.47 7.37 10.75
N THR A 256 -7.62 6.11 10.37
CA THR A 256 -8.88 5.58 9.85
C THR A 256 -9.99 5.54 10.89
N LEU A 257 -9.66 5.16 12.13
CA LEU A 257 -10.56 5.19 13.27
C LEU A 257 -11.04 6.62 13.56
N PHE A 258 -10.14 7.59 13.53
CA PHE A 258 -10.45 8.99 13.83
C PHE A 258 -11.35 9.63 12.76
N PHE A 259 -11.04 9.42 11.48
CA PHE A 259 -11.81 10.03 10.37
C PHE A 259 -12.93 9.14 9.81
N ARG A 260 -13.07 7.89 10.29
CA ARG A 260 -14.10 6.92 9.87
C ARG A 260 -14.14 6.69 8.36
N PHE A 261 -13.00 6.34 7.77
CA PHE A 261 -12.91 6.14 6.32
C PHE A 261 -13.88 5.07 5.81
N HIS A 262 -14.33 5.24 4.58
CA HIS A 262 -15.03 4.17 3.89
C HIS A 262 -14.04 3.05 3.52
N VAL A 263 -14.50 1.80 3.57
CA VAL A 263 -13.69 0.61 3.31
C VAL A 263 -12.99 0.63 1.93
N LEU A 264 -13.63 1.22 0.91
CA LEU A 264 -13.00 1.41 -0.41
C LEU A 264 -11.82 2.38 -0.36
N SER A 265 -11.94 3.50 0.37
CA SER A 265 -10.84 4.45 0.56
C SER A 265 -9.72 3.80 1.37
N TRP A 266 -10.07 2.99 2.37
CA TRP A 266 -9.14 2.18 3.12
C TRP A 266 -8.37 1.19 2.23
N TYR A 267 -9.02 0.50 1.28
CA TYR A 267 -8.33 -0.37 0.33
C TYR A 267 -7.38 0.39 -0.58
N ILE A 268 -7.80 1.53 -1.13
CA ILE A 268 -6.93 2.36 -1.98
C ILE A 268 -5.73 2.85 -1.18
N LEU A 269 -5.97 3.38 0.02
CA LEU A 269 -4.91 3.85 0.92
C LEU A 269 -3.95 2.71 1.28
N THR A 270 -4.47 1.54 1.64
CA THR A 270 -3.67 0.34 1.96
C THR A 270 -2.86 -0.12 0.76
N ALA A 271 -3.41 -0.08 -0.45
CA ALA A 271 -2.71 -0.43 -1.69
C ALA A 271 -1.57 0.56 -1.98
N ILE A 272 -1.83 1.87 -1.87
CA ILE A 272 -0.81 2.91 -2.05
C ILE A 272 0.32 2.73 -1.04
N VAL A 273 0.00 2.55 0.25
CA VAL A 273 1.01 2.36 1.30
C VAL A 273 1.79 1.05 1.11
N SER A 274 1.12 -0.02 0.68
CA SER A 274 1.74 -1.32 0.38
C SER A 274 2.74 -1.22 -0.77
N LEU A 275 2.36 -0.53 -1.86
CA LEU A 275 3.24 -0.27 -3.00
C LEU A 275 4.39 0.65 -2.62
N GLU A 276 4.12 1.71 -1.84
CA GLU A 276 5.14 2.61 -1.32
C GLU A 276 6.21 1.83 -0.53
N GLN A 277 5.80 1.00 0.43
CA GLN A 277 6.70 0.15 1.21
C GLN A 277 7.50 -0.80 0.32
N PHE A 278 6.82 -1.47 -0.62
CA PHE A 278 7.46 -2.37 -1.59
C PHE A 278 8.57 -1.66 -2.38
N PHE A 279 8.27 -0.50 -2.98
CA PHE A 279 9.21 0.23 -3.83
C PHE A 279 10.35 0.86 -3.05
N ILE A 280 10.05 1.58 -1.96
CA ILE A 280 11.06 2.27 -1.14
C ILE A 280 12.10 1.29 -0.58
N TYR A 281 11.67 0.11 -0.16
CA TYR A 281 12.56 -0.88 0.44
C TYR A 281 13.20 -1.84 -0.57
N SER A 282 12.75 -1.87 -1.83
CA SER A 282 13.26 -2.82 -2.84
C SER A 282 14.77 -2.73 -3.08
N GLY A 283 15.34 -1.54 -2.88
CA GLY A 283 16.73 -1.23 -3.19
C GLY A 283 16.99 -1.01 -4.69
N TYR A 284 15.97 -1.10 -5.55
CA TYR A 284 16.13 -0.87 -6.98
C TYR A 284 16.37 0.61 -7.31
N SER A 285 17.28 0.85 -8.25
CA SER A 285 17.62 2.19 -8.74
C SER A 285 16.60 2.73 -9.75
N VAL A 286 15.85 1.84 -10.41
CA VAL A 286 14.80 2.20 -11.37
C VAL A 286 13.44 1.98 -10.73
N LEU A 287 12.80 3.09 -10.33
CA LEU A 287 11.47 3.09 -9.74
C LEU A 287 10.46 3.77 -10.69
N PRO A 288 9.15 3.50 -10.57
CA PRO A 288 8.12 4.12 -11.41
C PRO A 288 8.17 5.66 -11.40
N SER A 289 8.47 6.26 -10.24
CA SER A 289 8.94 7.64 -10.12
C SER A 289 10.45 7.61 -9.90
N GLN A 290 11.21 8.07 -10.89
CA GLN A 290 12.66 7.90 -10.86
C GLN A 290 13.37 8.84 -9.88
N ILE A 291 12.70 9.87 -9.35
CA ILE A 291 13.32 10.85 -8.45
C ILE A 291 12.63 10.86 -7.09
N LEU A 292 11.31 11.10 -7.00
CA LEU A 292 10.64 11.13 -5.69
C LEU A 292 10.69 9.77 -4.96
N LEU A 293 10.30 8.67 -5.63
CA LEU A 293 10.40 7.33 -5.03
C LEU A 293 11.86 6.93 -4.80
N ALA A 294 12.79 7.35 -5.67
CA ALA A 294 14.21 7.04 -5.53
C ALA A 294 14.85 7.80 -4.36
N GLY A 295 14.49 9.06 -4.14
CA GLY A 295 14.91 9.86 -2.98
C GLY A 295 14.41 9.25 -1.67
N MET A 296 13.14 8.83 -1.63
CA MET A 296 12.60 8.10 -0.48
C MET A 296 13.34 6.77 -0.21
N ALA A 297 13.67 6.01 -1.26
CA ALA A 297 14.45 4.78 -1.16
C ALA A 297 15.88 5.05 -0.64
N LYS A 298 16.57 6.07 -1.17
CA LYS A 298 17.91 6.48 -0.73
C LYS A 298 17.91 6.87 0.76
N ARG A 299 16.97 7.71 1.18
CA ARG A 299 16.85 8.12 2.59
C ARG A 299 16.58 6.93 3.52
N THR A 300 15.71 6.01 3.10
CA THR A 300 15.45 4.77 3.84
C THR A 300 16.72 3.93 3.96
N ASP A 301 17.44 3.74 2.86
CA ASP A 301 18.67 2.96 2.86
C ASP A 301 19.80 3.63 3.68
N SER A 302 19.91 4.97 3.68
CA SER A 302 20.79 5.72 4.60
C SER A 302 20.37 5.59 6.07
N HIS A 303 19.06 5.55 6.37
CA HIS A 303 18.56 5.28 7.73
C HIS A 303 19.07 3.93 8.25
N TYR A 304 18.92 2.86 7.46
CA TYR A 304 19.43 1.53 7.82
C TYR A 304 20.96 1.48 7.88
N ALA A 305 21.65 2.09 6.92
CA ALA A 305 23.11 2.07 6.86
C ALA A 305 23.77 2.80 8.05
N THR A 306 23.10 3.79 8.64
CA THR A 306 23.58 4.56 9.79
C THR A 306 23.12 4.00 11.14
N GLY A 307 22.26 2.98 11.15
CA GLY A 307 21.64 2.44 12.37
C GLY A 307 20.62 3.40 13.00
N GLY A 308 19.92 4.16 12.16
CA GLY A 308 18.82 5.05 12.56
C GLY A 308 19.24 6.40 13.12
N LYS A 309 20.30 7.01 12.59
CA LYS A 309 20.77 8.35 13.02
C LYS A 309 19.97 9.52 12.43
N GLY A 310 19.13 9.27 11.42
CA GLY A 310 18.32 10.27 10.73
C GLY A 310 17.35 9.61 9.74
N ASN A 311 16.60 10.40 8.98
CA ASN A 311 15.58 9.95 8.01
C ASN A 311 14.51 9.04 8.62
N TYR A 312 13.79 9.54 9.62
CA TYR A 312 12.76 8.79 10.35
C TYR A 312 11.42 8.74 9.61
N GLY A 313 11.15 9.70 8.73
CA GLY A 313 9.91 9.83 7.98
C GLY A 313 9.94 9.08 6.65
N ARG A 314 8.78 8.55 6.24
CA ARG A 314 8.62 7.79 4.98
C ARG A 314 8.96 8.61 3.74
N TRP A 315 8.52 9.87 3.72
CA TRP A 315 8.70 10.76 2.58
C TRP A 315 9.94 11.67 2.70
N GLY A 316 10.47 11.84 3.92
CA GLY A 316 11.54 12.79 4.24
C GLY A 316 11.09 14.24 4.51
N VAL A 317 9.81 14.58 4.29
CA VAL A 317 9.28 15.94 4.55
C VAL A 317 9.45 16.36 6.00
N LEU A 318 9.13 15.49 6.95
CA LEU A 318 9.30 15.81 8.37
C LEU A 318 10.77 15.83 8.78
N ASP A 319 11.62 15.00 8.16
CA ASP A 319 13.06 15.07 8.39
C ASP A 319 13.67 16.38 7.91
N TRP A 320 13.22 16.88 6.76
CA TRP A 320 13.59 18.21 6.27
C TRP A 320 13.12 19.31 7.22
N ILE A 321 11.84 19.32 7.62
CA ILE A 321 11.27 20.34 8.52
C ILE A 321 11.99 20.37 9.88
N PHE A 322 12.30 19.20 10.45
CA PHE A 322 12.91 19.10 11.78
C PHE A 322 14.44 18.97 11.76
N GLY A 323 15.08 19.03 10.60
CA GLY A 323 16.53 18.90 10.46
C GLY A 323 17.07 17.53 10.91
N THR A 324 16.34 16.45 10.67
CA THR A 324 16.72 15.08 11.04
C THR A 324 17.15 14.21 9.87
N SER A 325 17.53 14.80 8.75
CA SER A 325 18.11 14.06 7.63
C SER A 325 19.49 13.49 7.97
N CYS A 326 19.84 12.34 7.38
CA CYS A 326 21.19 11.79 7.52
C CYS A 326 22.24 12.74 6.87
N PRO A 327 23.46 12.86 7.43
CA PRO A 327 24.49 13.71 6.84
C PRO A 327 24.85 13.27 5.41
N GLY A 328 24.82 14.22 4.47
CA GLY A 328 25.16 13.98 3.06
C GLY A 328 24.02 13.46 2.18
N ASP A 329 22.83 13.23 2.74
CA ASP A 329 21.64 12.91 1.95
C ASP A 329 20.99 14.19 1.38
N ALA A 330 20.50 14.09 0.15
CA ALA A 330 19.65 15.12 -0.46
C ALA A 330 18.29 15.19 0.24
N ASP A 331 17.76 16.40 0.36
CA ASP A 331 16.44 16.61 0.96
C ASP A 331 15.30 16.49 -0.08
N VAL A 332 14.07 16.67 0.38
CA VAL A 332 12.88 16.55 -0.48
C VAL A 332 12.74 17.72 -1.46
N VAL A 333 13.32 18.88 -1.15
CA VAL A 333 13.31 20.04 -2.04
C VAL A 333 14.28 19.78 -3.19
N ASP A 334 15.45 19.22 -2.91
CA ASP A 334 16.40 18.78 -3.92
C ASP A 334 15.76 17.76 -4.88
N ASP A 335 15.10 16.72 -4.34
CA ASP A 335 14.39 15.71 -5.14
C ASP A 335 13.30 16.36 -6.03
N PHE A 336 12.54 17.32 -5.49
CA PHE A 336 11.48 17.98 -6.24
C PHE A 336 12.03 18.87 -7.36
N GLN A 337 13.09 19.63 -7.08
CA GLN A 337 13.75 20.47 -8.09
C GLN A 337 14.35 19.62 -9.22
N GLU A 338 14.96 18.48 -8.89
CA GLU A 338 15.48 17.54 -9.89
C GLU A 338 14.35 16.94 -10.74
N GLU A 339 13.22 16.56 -10.13
CA GLU A 339 12.05 16.01 -10.85
C GLU A 339 11.41 17.04 -11.79
N VAL A 340 11.26 18.29 -11.34
CA VAL A 340 10.75 19.39 -12.19
C VAL A 340 11.70 19.66 -13.35
N GLY A 341 13.01 19.81 -13.09
CA GLY A 341 14.01 20.04 -14.12
C GLY A 341 14.05 18.92 -15.16
N ARG A 342 13.94 17.66 -14.73
CA ARG A 342 13.94 16.52 -15.66
C ARG A 342 12.67 16.44 -16.50
N ARG A 343 11.49 16.77 -15.94
CA ARG A 343 10.24 16.83 -16.71
C ARG A 343 10.30 17.89 -17.79
N ASP A 344 10.86 19.05 -17.45
CA ASP A 344 11.06 20.15 -18.40
C ASP A 344 11.96 19.70 -19.56
N ILE A 345 13.10 19.07 -19.28
CA ILE A 345 13.99 18.51 -20.32
C ILE A 345 13.26 17.48 -21.20
N LYS A 346 12.49 16.56 -20.62
CA LYS A 346 11.72 15.55 -21.38
C LYS A 346 10.66 16.21 -22.28
N GLN A 347 9.97 17.23 -21.77
CA GLN A 347 8.97 17.97 -22.52
C GLN A 347 9.61 18.75 -23.68
N HIS A 348 10.74 19.41 -23.44
CA HIS A 348 11.52 20.09 -24.48
C HIS A 348 12.01 19.11 -25.56
N ALA A 349 12.55 17.96 -25.17
CA ALA A 349 12.98 16.93 -26.12
C ALA A 349 11.82 16.38 -26.96
N SER A 350 10.67 16.09 -26.34
CA SER A 350 9.47 15.63 -27.04
C SER A 350 8.94 16.68 -28.04
N ASN A 351 8.93 17.95 -27.64
CA ASN A 351 8.51 19.06 -28.51
C ASN A 351 9.45 19.23 -29.72
N MET A 352 10.77 19.07 -29.54
CA MET A 352 11.72 19.13 -30.65
C MET A 352 11.53 17.96 -31.64
N ILE A 353 11.33 16.75 -31.13
CA ILE A 353 11.05 15.57 -31.97
C ILE A 353 9.73 15.77 -32.74
N GLY A 354 8.69 16.29 -32.09
CA GLY A 354 7.41 16.62 -32.72
C GLY A 354 7.57 17.64 -33.85
N ARG A 355 8.32 18.72 -33.62
CA ARG A 355 8.61 19.75 -34.65
C ARG A 355 9.44 19.21 -35.80
N ALA A 356 10.44 18.36 -35.53
CA ALA A 356 11.22 17.71 -36.56
C ALA A 356 10.35 16.76 -37.41
N GLY A 357 9.48 15.97 -36.76
CA GLY A 357 8.52 15.10 -37.44
C GLY A 357 7.51 15.86 -38.30
N GLU A 358 6.99 16.99 -37.83
CA GLU A 358 6.11 17.86 -38.63
C GLU A 358 6.82 18.50 -39.81
N THR A 359 8.09 18.89 -39.66
CA THR A 359 8.90 19.46 -40.73
C THR A 359 9.16 18.42 -41.82
N LEU A 360 9.57 17.20 -41.43
CA LEU A 360 9.74 16.08 -42.37
C LEU A 360 8.43 15.70 -43.08
N ARG A 361 7.29 15.75 -42.36
CA ARG A 361 5.98 15.49 -42.97
C ARG A 361 5.59 16.57 -43.98
N LYS A 362 5.85 17.84 -43.66
CA LYS A 362 5.63 18.98 -44.59
C LYS A 362 6.53 18.88 -45.82
N ASP A 363 7.80 18.52 -45.65
CA ASP A 363 8.72 18.34 -46.77
C ASP A 363 8.29 17.19 -47.68
N TYR A 364 7.88 16.05 -47.09
CA TYR A 364 7.33 14.91 -47.84
C TYR A 364 6.05 15.29 -48.63
N ASP A 365 5.10 15.97 -48.00
CA ASP A 365 3.87 16.42 -48.67
C ASP A 365 4.13 17.47 -49.74
N SER A 366 5.12 18.35 -49.54
CA SER A 366 5.54 19.35 -50.53
C SER A 366 6.20 18.71 -51.76
N GLY A 367 7.03 17.68 -51.57
CA GLY A 367 7.64 16.90 -52.66
C GLY A 367 6.60 16.07 -53.44
N ARG A 368 5.56 15.59 -52.76
CA ARG A 368 4.43 14.92 -53.42
C ARG A 368 3.57 15.89 -54.24
N ARG A 369 3.38 17.13 -53.76
CA ARG A 369 2.67 18.18 -54.50
C ARG A 369 3.48 18.66 -55.72
N SER A 370 4.80 18.84 -55.60
CA SER A 370 5.65 19.28 -56.72
C SER A 370 5.72 18.23 -57.86
N SER A 371 5.82 16.95 -57.53
CA SER A 371 5.79 15.85 -58.51
C SER A 371 4.43 15.74 -59.23
N SER A 372 3.32 16.05 -58.55
CA SER A 372 1.99 16.11 -59.17
C SER A 372 1.82 17.29 -60.15
N GLN A 373 2.48 18.42 -59.86
CA GLN A 373 2.42 19.64 -60.68
C GLN A 373 3.31 19.53 -61.93
N GLY A 374 4.49 18.90 -61.80
CA GLY A 374 5.38 18.59 -62.93
C GLY A 374 4.74 17.64 -63.95
N ARG A 375 4.00 16.63 -63.48
CA ARG A 375 3.29 15.67 -64.34
C ARG A 375 2.07 16.27 -65.06
N ARG A 376 1.47 17.33 -64.53
CA ARG A 376 0.42 18.12 -65.19
C ARG A 376 0.96 19.10 -66.23
N ARG A 377 2.16 19.66 -66.05
CA ARG A 377 2.81 20.54 -67.05
C ARG A 377 3.31 19.77 -68.27
N SER A 378 3.90 18.59 -68.08
CA SER A 378 4.35 17.72 -69.17
C SER A 378 3.19 17.29 -70.10
N LYS A 379 1.99 17.07 -69.58
CA LYS A 379 0.80 16.75 -70.39
C LYS A 379 0.22 17.93 -71.17
N ARG A 380 0.57 19.17 -70.84
CA ARG A 380 0.08 20.38 -71.52
C ARG A 380 1.00 20.90 -72.63
N GLN A 381 2.25 20.42 -72.70
CA GLN A 381 3.19 20.71 -73.80
C GLN A 381 3.17 19.65 -74.90
N ALA A 382 2.35 18.61 -74.74
CA ALA A 382 2.18 17.52 -75.71
C ALA A 382 0.78 17.50 -76.35
N ALA A 383 0.09 18.65 -76.37
CA ALA A 383 -1.21 18.84 -77.00
C ALA A 383 -1.14 19.97 -78.02
#